data_AF-C6W3Y2-F1
#
_entry.id   AF-C6W3Y2-F1
#
_cell.length_a   1.000
_cell.length_b   1.000
_cell.length_c   1.000
_cell.angle_alpha   90.00
_cell.angle_beta   90.00
_cell.angle_gamma   90.00
#
_symmetry.space_group_name_H-M   'P 1'
#
loop_
_entity.id
_entity.type
_entity.pdbx_description
1 polymer ?
#
loop_
_entity_poly.entity_id
_entity_poly.type
_entity_poly.pdbx_seq_one_letter_code
_entity_poly.pdbx_strand_id
1 'polypeptide(L)'
;MPKYLIDVNLPEHCSVWNSAEFIHQRSLDDEWLDSRIWDYARENRLTIVTRDSDFSARMITSVPPPNVIHFRLGNIKASELFEILHKNGIILPN
;
A
#
# COMPACT_ATOMS: atom_id res chain seq x y z
N MET A 1 -15.93 5.36 -2.25
CA MET A 1 -14.80 6.21 -1.81
C MET A 1 -13.65 5.29 -1.46
N PRO A 2 -12.40 5.65 -1.80
CA PRO A 2 -11.23 4.84 -1.48
C PRO A 2 -11.11 4.61 0.03
N LYS A 3 -10.63 3.42 0.40
CA LYS A 3 -10.34 3.01 1.78
C LYS A 3 -8.86 2.66 1.96
N TYR A 4 -8.19 2.26 0.88
CA TYR A 4 -6.81 1.79 0.89
C TYR A 4 -5.96 2.61 -0.07
N LEU A 5 -4.78 3.02 0.39
CA LEU A 5 -3.76 3.70 -0.41
C LEU A 5 -2.62 2.71 -0.66
N ILE A 6 -2.39 2.36 -1.92
CA ILE A 6 -1.33 1.43 -2.34
C ILE A 6 -0.04 2.22 -2.58
N ASP A 7 0.99 1.87 -1.82
CA ASP A 7 2.37 2.35 -1.95
C ASP A 7 2.92 2.09 -3.37
N VAL A 8 3.68 3.05 -3.90
CA VAL A 8 4.34 2.97 -5.21
C VAL A 8 5.27 1.77 -5.37
N ASN A 9 5.76 1.20 -4.27
CA ASN A 9 6.59 -0.02 -4.26
C ASN A 9 5.79 -1.31 -4.53
N LEU A 10 4.47 -1.23 -4.62
CA LEU A 10 3.58 -2.32 -4.98
C LEU A 10 3.10 -2.17 -6.45
N PRO A 11 2.70 -3.28 -7.11
CA PRO A 11 2.18 -3.19 -8.47
C PRO A 11 0.92 -2.33 -8.60
N GLU A 12 0.91 -1.43 -9.57
CA GLU A 12 -0.25 -0.58 -9.85
C GLU A 12 -1.44 -1.39 -10.40
N HIS A 13 -1.17 -2.31 -11.33
CA HIS A 13 -2.18 -3.19 -11.92
C HIS A 13 -2.07 -4.59 -11.30
N CYS A 14 -2.94 -4.84 -10.32
CA CYS A 14 -3.06 -6.12 -9.63
C CYS A 14 -4.52 -6.48 -9.41
N SER A 15 -4.88 -7.76 -9.56
CA SER A 15 -6.24 -8.25 -9.31
C SER A 15 -6.68 -8.08 -7.85
N VAL A 16 -5.74 -8.00 -6.90
CA VAL A 16 -6.02 -7.86 -5.46
C VAL A 16 -6.64 -6.50 -5.12
N TRP A 17 -6.24 -5.42 -5.81
CA TRP A 17 -6.69 -4.05 -5.53
C TRP A 17 -7.23 -3.34 -6.79
N ASN A 18 -8.01 -4.08 -7.58
CA ASN A 18 -8.60 -3.60 -8.83
C ASN A 18 -10.00 -2.95 -8.68
N SER A 19 -10.41 -2.60 -7.46
CA SER A 19 -11.72 -2.01 -7.18
C SER A 19 -11.60 -0.54 -6.76
N ALA A 20 -12.71 0.20 -6.79
CA ALA A 20 -12.77 1.60 -6.36
C ALA A 20 -12.51 1.82 -4.85
N GLU A 21 -12.30 0.75 -4.07
CA GLU A 21 -11.87 0.85 -2.67
C GLU A 21 -10.38 1.12 -2.53
N PHE A 22 -9.61 0.97 -3.61
CA PHE A 22 -8.17 1.16 -3.64
C PHE A 22 -7.82 2.36 -4.51
N ILE A 23 -6.81 3.10 -4.08
CA ILE A 23 -6.16 4.14 -4.87
C ILE A 23 -4.66 3.91 -4.84
N HIS A 24 -4.00 3.98 -6.00
CA HIS A 24 -2.57 3.84 -6.08
C HIS A 24 -1.90 5.20 -5.92
N GLN A 25 -0.74 5.27 -5.26
CA GLN A 25 0.02 6.50 -5.08
C GLN A 25 0.27 7.24 -6.41
N ARG A 26 0.60 6.51 -7.48
CA ARG A 26 0.79 7.10 -8.83
C ARG A 26 -0.45 7.77 -9.41
N SER A 27 -1.65 7.40 -8.97
CA SER A 27 -2.89 8.06 -9.40
C SER A 27 -3.11 9.39 -8.68
N LEU A 28 -2.36 9.66 -7.60
CA LEU A 28 -2.35 10.94 -6.91
C LEU A 28 -1.27 11.83 -7.53
N ASP A 29 -0.02 11.38 -7.42
CA ASP A 29 1.19 12.08 -7.85
C ASP A 29 2.39 11.14 -7.62
N ASP A 30 3.24 10.94 -8.61
CA ASP A 30 4.41 10.06 -8.52
C ASP A 30 5.63 10.71 -7.88
N GLU A 31 5.60 12.02 -7.64
CA GLU A 31 6.68 12.78 -7.00
C GLU A 31 6.45 12.98 -5.48
N TRP A 32 5.31 12.54 -4.94
CA TRP A 32 5.03 12.69 -3.52
C TRP A 32 5.96 11.85 -2.65
N LEU A 33 6.59 12.52 -1.70
CA LEU A 33 7.36 11.89 -0.63
C LEU A 33 6.45 11.09 0.31
N ASP A 34 7.01 10.09 0.99
CA ASP A 34 6.29 9.27 1.98
C ASP A 34 5.62 10.10 3.09
N SER A 35 6.21 11.25 3.44
CA SER A 35 5.62 12.20 4.38
C SER A 35 4.27 12.73 3.90
N ARG A 36 4.20 13.11 2.62
CA ARG A 36 2.98 13.62 1.98
C ARG A 36 1.94 12.53 1.79
N ILE A 37 2.37 11.31 1.43
CA ILE A 37 1.52 10.13 1.31
C ILE A 37 0.86 9.78 2.66
N TRP A 38 1.63 9.83 3.74
CA TRP A 38 1.11 9.64 5.09
C TRP A 38 0.04 10.66 5.46
N ASP A 39 0.31 11.94 5.21
CA ASP A 39 -0.62 13.02 5.57
C ASP A 39 -1.91 12.92 4.75
N TYR A 40 -1.80 12.62 3.45
CA TYR A 40 -2.95 12.35 2.60
C TYR A 40 -3.78 11.18 3.13
N ALA A 41 -3.15 10.07 3.49
CA ALA A 41 -3.84 8.91 4.05
C ALA A 41 -4.53 9.24 5.38
N ARG A 42 -3.88 10.03 6.25
CA ARG A 42 -4.48 10.51 7.51
C ARG A 42 -5.73 11.35 7.27
N GLU A 43 -5.61 12.38 6.43
CA GLU A 43 -6.68 13.35 6.14
C GLU A 43 -7.90 12.65 5.52
N ASN A 44 -7.66 11.67 4.66
CA ASN A 44 -8.69 10.89 3.99
C ASN A 44 -9.09 9.61 4.75
N ARG A 45 -8.53 9.39 5.94
CA ARG A 45 -8.78 8.21 6.79
C ARG A 45 -8.54 6.87 6.06
N LEU A 46 -7.54 6.82 5.21
CA LEU A 46 -7.15 5.65 4.43
C LEU A 46 -6.22 4.74 5.24
N THR A 47 -6.21 3.46 4.87
CA THR A 47 -5.22 2.48 5.31
C THR A 47 -4.12 2.38 4.25
N ILE A 48 -2.86 2.57 4.65
CA ILE A 48 -1.72 2.44 3.75
C ILE A 48 -1.38 0.95 3.61
N VAL A 49 -1.25 0.48 2.37
CA VAL A 49 -0.78 -0.86 2.04
C VAL A 49 0.61 -0.72 1.45
N THR A 50 1.61 -1.31 2.10
CA THR A 50 3.02 -1.04 1.79
C THR A 50 3.89 -2.26 2.04
N ARG A 51 5.05 -2.30 1.39
CA ARG A 51 6.15 -3.22 1.68
C ARG A 51 7.34 -2.54 2.36
N ASP A 52 7.32 -1.21 2.44
CA ASP A 52 8.33 -0.39 3.08
C ASP A 52 8.16 -0.42 4.61
N SER A 53 9.26 -0.68 5.32
CA SER A 53 9.27 -0.70 6.78
C SER A 53 9.09 0.68 7.42
N ASP A 54 9.38 1.76 6.71
CA ASP A 54 9.35 3.10 7.26
C ASP A 54 7.91 3.54 7.61
N PHE A 55 6.93 3.15 6.79
CA PHE A 55 5.51 3.33 7.12
C PHE A 55 5.09 2.56 8.38
N SER A 56 5.57 1.33 8.54
CA SER A 56 5.31 0.53 9.74
C SER A 56 5.97 1.11 10.99
N ALA A 57 7.21 1.57 10.87
CA ALA A 57 7.93 2.22 11.97
C ALA A 57 7.23 3.53 12.39
N ARG A 58 6.75 4.31 11.42
CA ARG A 58 5.97 5.51 11.67
C ARG A 58 4.63 5.20 12.34
N MET A 59 3.96 4.12 11.94
CA MET A 59 2.70 3.69 12.55
C MET A 59 2.85 3.43 14.05
N ILE A 60 3.92 2.73 14.47
CA ILE A 60 4.20 2.40 15.88
C ILE A 60 4.28 3.64 16.77
N THR A 61 4.75 4.76 16.24
CA THR A 61 4.94 6.02 17.00
C THR A 61 3.79 7.02 16.81
N SER A 62 2.73 6.64 16.08
CA SER A 62 1.62 7.51 15.72
C SER A 62 0.28 6.99 16.27
N VAL A 63 -0.69 7.89 16.43
CA VAL A 63 -2.08 7.52 16.72
C VAL A 63 -2.82 7.43 15.38
N PRO A 64 -3.50 6.31 15.06
CA PRO A 64 -4.28 6.18 13.83
C PRO A 64 -5.36 7.27 13.70
N PRO A 65 -5.70 7.72 12.47
CA PRO A 65 -5.17 7.28 11.17
C PRO A 65 -3.84 7.92 10.74
N PRO A 66 -3.15 7.35 9.71
CA PRO A 66 -3.54 6.16 8.94
C PRO A 66 -3.22 4.85 9.67
N ASN A 67 -3.99 3.79 9.37
CA ASN A 67 -3.59 2.42 9.67
C ASN A 67 -2.60 1.94 8.60
N VAL A 68 -1.80 0.92 8.91
CA VAL A 68 -0.82 0.35 7.97
C VAL A 68 -0.98 -1.16 7.87
N ILE A 69 -1.09 -1.68 6.65
CA ILE A 69 -0.97 -3.09 6.31
C ILE A 69 0.40 -3.29 5.65
N HIS A 70 1.29 -4.04 6.33
CA HIS A 70 2.64 -4.29 5.86
C HIS A 70 2.77 -5.68 5.22
N PHE A 71 3.04 -5.71 3.91
CA PHE A 71 3.38 -6.93 3.17
C PHE A 71 4.82 -7.38 3.49
N ARG A 72 4.95 -8.35 4.40
CA ARG A 72 6.23 -8.95 4.80
C ARG A 72 6.64 -10.09 3.88
N LEU A 73 7.09 -9.75 2.67
CA LEU A 73 7.52 -10.75 1.67
C LEU A 73 9.04 -10.95 1.60
N GLY A 74 9.81 -10.31 2.50
CA GLY A 74 11.27 -10.34 2.47
C GLY A 74 11.86 -9.56 1.29
N ASN A 75 13.14 -9.79 0.98
CA ASN A 75 13.83 -9.13 -0.12
C ASN A 75 13.54 -9.82 -1.47
N ILE A 76 12.29 -9.73 -1.92
CA ILE A 76 11.89 -10.18 -3.26
C ILE A 76 11.91 -9.01 -4.24
N LYS A 77 12.26 -9.27 -5.49
CA LYS A 77 12.25 -8.23 -6.53
C LYS A 77 10.82 -7.76 -6.82
N ALA A 78 10.66 -6.53 -7.31
CA ALA A 78 9.35 -6.03 -7.75
C ALA A 78 8.73 -6.94 -8.84
N SER A 79 9.56 -7.49 -9.74
CA SER A 79 9.13 -8.47 -10.75
C SER A 79 8.63 -9.77 -10.14
N GLU A 80 9.27 -10.27 -9.08
CA GLU A 80 8.84 -11.48 -8.37
C GLU A 80 7.53 -11.24 -7.61
N LEU A 81 7.40 -10.07 -6.98
CA LEU A 81 6.17 -9.64 -6.35
C LEU A 81 5.01 -9.58 -7.37
N PHE A 82 5.27 -9.01 -8.54
CA PHE A 82 4.29 -8.97 -9.63
C PHE A 82 3.86 -10.37 -10.05
N GLU A 83 4.80 -11.29 -10.25
CA GLU A 83 4.48 -12.69 -10.59
C GLU A 83 3.64 -13.37 -9.51
N ILE A 84 3.97 -13.18 -8.22
CA ILE A 84 3.21 -13.75 -7.10
C ILE A 84 1.77 -13.23 -7.13
N LEU A 85 1.59 -11.92 -7.28
CA LEU A 85 0.30 -11.25 -7.25
C LEU A 85 -0.53 -11.44 -8.54
N HIS A 86 0.12 -11.69 -9.66
CA HIS A 86 -0.53 -11.82 -10.97
C HIS A 86 -0.85 -13.28 -11.34
N LYS A 87 -0.02 -14.26 -10.92
CA LYS A 87 -0.31 -15.69 -11.16
C LYS A 87 -1.21 -16.32 -10.12
N ASN A 88 -1.13 -15.85 -8.88
CA ASN A 88 -1.94 -16.39 -7.80
C ASN A 88 -2.83 -15.25 -7.30
N GLY A 89 -4.13 -15.35 -7.50
CA GLY A 89 -5.04 -14.57 -6.67
C GLY A 89 -4.75 -14.97 -5.23
N ILE A 90 -4.00 -14.15 -4.50
CA ILE A 90 -3.66 -14.42 -3.10
C ILE A 90 -4.98 -14.46 -2.35
N ILE A 91 -5.41 -15.67 -1.97
CA ILE A 91 -6.46 -15.86 -0.99
C ILE A 91 -5.83 -15.49 0.35
N LEU A 92 -6.14 -14.28 0.84
CA LEU A 92 -5.78 -13.93 2.22
C LEU A 92 -6.52 -14.92 3.14
N PRO A 93 -5.82 -15.61 4.07
CA PRO A 93 -6.48 -16.55 4.95
C PRO A 93 -7.52 -15.83 5.82
N ASN A 94 -8.68 -16.49 5.98
CA ASN A 94 -9.80 -16.06 6.83
C ASN A 94 -9.39 -15.83 8.28
#